data_AF-A0A2R2MRH8-F1
#
_entry.id   AF-A0A2R2MRH8-F1
#
_cell.length_a   1.000
_cell.length_b   1.000
_cell.length_c   1.000
_cell.angle_alpha   90.00
_cell.angle_beta   90.00
_cell.angle_gamma   90.00
#
_symmetry.space_group_name_H-M   'P 1'
#
loop_
_entity.id
_entity.type
_entity.pdbx_description
1 polymer ?
#
loop_
_entity_poly.entity_id
_entity_poly.type
_entity_poly.pdbx_seq_one_letter_code
_entity_poly.pdbx_strand_id
1 'polypeptide(L)'
;MHLTGPMYDHTSGSGSYVFVQPDGHSEGDQSRLVLHNVPGYGSRCLSFYYHAFGITMGNLSIYYQLKGQSRVLLWQKIGEVANKTYDDAGNMNGPPCIFPFTYKNKIYHSCTLEDSLNDKPWCITRFDPQLESGRCFTSGSRAWLQGSVELPPGAGDLVIEATLSDSRFGDLAVDDIVITEGKCPRNYDL
;
A
#
# COMPACT_ATOMS: atom_id res chain seq x y z
N MET A 1 8.58 13.76 -15.98
CA MET A 1 8.39 12.35 -15.60
C MET A 1 9.13 12.14 -14.31
N HIS A 2 8.43 11.84 -13.20
CA HIS A 2 9.08 11.54 -11.92
C HIS A 2 8.76 10.07 -11.62
N LEU A 3 9.66 9.19 -12.05
CA LEU A 3 9.56 7.76 -11.79
C LEU A 3 10.10 7.53 -10.37
N THR A 4 9.25 7.17 -9.42
CA THR A 4 9.67 6.85 -8.04
C THR A 4 9.79 5.35 -7.78
N GLY A 5 9.37 4.51 -8.75
CA GLY A 5 9.38 3.05 -8.65
C GLY A 5 10.76 2.46 -8.34
N PRO A 6 10.82 1.22 -7.82
CA PRO A 6 12.07 0.62 -7.39
C PRO A 6 13.05 0.55 -8.57
N MET A 7 14.31 0.94 -8.34
CA MET A 7 15.32 0.92 -9.42
C MET A 7 15.65 -0.49 -9.91
N TYR A 8 15.33 -1.51 -9.09
CA TYR A 8 15.75 -2.90 -9.27
C TYR A 8 14.65 -3.85 -8.74
N ASP A 9 14.46 -5.01 -9.37
CA ASP A 9 13.59 -6.10 -8.90
C ASP A 9 14.07 -6.68 -7.57
N HIS A 10 13.20 -7.44 -6.90
CA HIS A 10 13.55 -8.07 -5.64
C HIS A 10 14.52 -9.24 -5.83
N THR A 11 14.33 -10.08 -6.85
CA THR A 11 15.01 -11.38 -6.97
C THR A 11 16.52 -11.26 -7.19
N SER A 12 16.95 -10.39 -8.10
CA SER A 12 18.34 -10.36 -8.60
C SER A 12 18.94 -8.97 -8.75
N GLY A 13 18.10 -7.94 -8.72
CA GLY A 13 18.43 -6.58 -9.09
C GLY A 13 18.55 -6.33 -10.61
N SER A 14 18.24 -7.32 -11.45
CA SER A 14 18.18 -7.22 -12.93
C SER A 14 16.97 -7.93 -13.59
N GLY A 15 16.05 -8.46 -12.79
CA GLY A 15 14.82 -9.14 -13.19
C GLY A 15 13.66 -8.19 -13.49
N SER A 16 12.42 -8.65 -13.31
CA SER A 16 11.22 -7.89 -13.68
C SER A 16 10.20 -7.92 -12.56
N TYR A 17 9.57 -6.76 -12.30
CA TYR A 17 8.48 -6.60 -11.34
C TYR A 17 7.27 -5.97 -12.02
N VAL A 18 6.09 -6.12 -11.40
CA VAL A 18 4.88 -5.41 -11.85
C VAL A 18 4.74 -4.14 -11.01
N PHE A 19 4.50 -2.99 -11.65
CA PHE A 19 4.25 -1.74 -10.94
C PHE A 19 3.07 -0.97 -11.52
N VAL A 20 2.49 -0.10 -10.69
CA VAL A 20 1.44 0.82 -11.09
C VAL A 20 1.97 2.24 -11.01
N GLN A 21 1.85 2.98 -12.11
CA GLN A 21 2.20 4.40 -12.17
C GLN A 21 0.95 5.26 -11.94
N PRO A 22 0.98 6.22 -11.00
CA PRO A 22 -0.17 7.08 -10.72
C PRO A 22 -0.36 8.22 -11.74
N ASP A 23 0.65 8.56 -12.55
CA ASP A 23 0.59 9.67 -13.49
C ASP A 23 -0.53 9.49 -14.54
N GLY A 24 -1.41 10.49 -14.65
CA GLY A 24 -2.49 10.50 -15.65
C GLY A 24 -3.75 9.72 -15.25
N HIS A 25 -3.79 9.19 -14.03
CA HIS A 25 -4.92 8.45 -13.47
C HIS A 25 -5.60 9.24 -12.33
N SER A 26 -6.86 8.88 -12.05
CA SER A 26 -7.66 9.53 -11.01
C SER A 26 -7.61 8.76 -9.70
N GLU A 27 -7.86 9.45 -8.59
CA GLU A 27 -8.02 8.80 -7.29
C GLU A 27 -9.09 7.71 -7.36
N GLY A 28 -8.80 6.55 -6.76
CA GLY A 28 -9.70 5.40 -6.74
C GLY A 28 -9.64 4.53 -7.99
N ASP A 29 -8.88 4.92 -9.02
CA ASP A 29 -8.60 4.06 -10.16
C ASP A 29 -7.95 2.76 -9.68
N GLN A 30 -8.40 1.64 -10.25
CA GLN A 30 -7.97 0.30 -9.84
C GLN A 30 -7.24 -0.42 -10.97
N SER A 31 -6.11 -1.04 -10.64
CA SER A 31 -5.42 -2.00 -11.49
C SER A 31 -5.40 -3.37 -10.82
N ARG A 32 -5.64 -4.43 -11.59
CA ARG A 32 -5.78 -5.79 -11.07
C ARG A 32 -4.88 -6.76 -11.83
N LEU A 33 -4.07 -7.50 -11.09
CA LEU A 33 -3.46 -8.74 -11.55
C LEU A 33 -4.31 -9.91 -11.07
N VAL A 34 -4.86 -10.69 -12.00
CA VAL A 34 -5.76 -11.80 -11.68
C VAL A 34 -5.16 -13.11 -12.13
N LEU A 35 -5.03 -14.05 -11.19
CA LEU A 35 -4.66 -15.44 -11.47
C LEU A 35 -5.93 -16.29 -11.40
N HIS A 36 -6.38 -16.76 -12.56
CA HIS A 36 -7.62 -17.52 -12.67
C HIS A 36 -7.42 -19.00 -12.36
N ASN A 37 -8.45 -19.64 -11.80
CA ASN A 37 -8.53 -21.08 -11.55
C ASN A 37 -7.35 -21.63 -10.73
N VAL A 38 -6.92 -20.89 -9.70
CA VAL A 38 -5.93 -21.38 -8.73
C VAL A 38 -6.49 -22.65 -8.08
N PRO A 39 -5.84 -23.82 -8.26
CA PRO A 39 -6.27 -25.05 -7.62
C PRO A 39 -6.00 -24.97 -6.11
N GLY A 40 -6.84 -25.60 -5.31
CA GLY A 40 -6.71 -25.49 -3.86
C GLY A 40 -7.40 -26.58 -3.09
N TYR A 41 -6.61 -27.52 -2.57
CA TYR A 41 -7.00 -28.44 -1.51
C TYR A 41 -6.08 -28.20 -0.31
N GLY A 42 -6.61 -28.25 0.91
CA GLY A 42 -5.84 -28.01 2.12
C GLY A 42 -5.44 -26.54 2.36
N SER A 43 -4.61 -26.32 3.39
CA SER A 43 -4.03 -25.01 3.71
C SER A 43 -3.00 -24.63 2.65
N ARG A 44 -3.02 -23.37 2.21
CA ARG A 44 -2.05 -22.80 1.28
C ARG A 44 -1.62 -21.42 1.74
N CYS A 45 -0.38 -21.06 1.46
CA CYS A 45 0.16 -19.74 1.74
C CYS A 45 0.50 -19.03 0.44
N LEU A 46 -0.07 -17.84 0.26
CA LEU A 46 0.44 -16.86 -0.71
C LEU A 46 1.56 -16.08 -0.04
N SER A 47 2.73 -16.02 -0.66
CA SER A 47 3.85 -15.13 -0.30
C SER A 47 4.20 -14.24 -1.47
N PHE A 48 4.59 -13.01 -1.20
CA PHE A 48 4.93 -12.02 -2.22
C PHE A 48 5.85 -10.94 -1.63
N TYR A 49 6.58 -10.25 -2.50
CA TYR A 49 7.29 -9.03 -2.15
C TYR A 49 6.56 -7.83 -2.70
N TYR A 50 6.52 -6.75 -1.94
CA TYR A 50 5.93 -5.51 -2.37
C TYR A 50 6.85 -4.33 -2.04
N HIS A 51 6.97 -3.40 -2.97
CA HIS A 51 7.64 -2.13 -2.78
C HIS A 51 6.59 -1.04 -2.81
N ALA A 52 6.72 -0.13 -1.86
CA ALA A 52 5.69 0.83 -1.54
C ALA A 52 6.43 2.09 -1.07
N PHE A 53 6.66 3.03 -2.00
CA PHE A 53 7.43 4.25 -1.71
C PHE A 53 6.73 5.50 -2.20
N GLY A 54 6.68 6.53 -1.37
CA GLY A 54 6.19 7.86 -1.74
C GLY A 54 5.20 8.41 -0.73
N ILE A 55 4.49 9.46 -1.13
CA ILE A 55 3.59 10.24 -0.29
C ILE A 55 2.26 9.52 -0.11
N THR A 56 1.72 9.00 -1.21
CA THR A 56 0.39 8.39 -1.26
C THR A 56 0.42 7.16 -2.17
N MET A 57 0.90 6.04 -1.65
CA MET A 57 1.02 4.83 -2.49
C MET A 57 -0.33 4.20 -2.85
N GLY A 58 -1.43 4.65 -2.24
CA GLY A 58 -2.73 4.02 -2.39
C GLY A 58 -2.79 2.70 -1.60
N ASN A 59 -3.62 1.76 -2.07
CA ASN A 59 -3.87 0.50 -1.37
C ASN A 59 -3.42 -0.68 -2.22
N LEU A 60 -2.67 -1.60 -1.63
CA LEU A 60 -2.43 -2.93 -2.19
C LEU A 60 -3.31 -3.94 -1.44
N SER A 61 -4.23 -4.57 -2.16
CA SER A 61 -5.23 -5.48 -1.59
C SER A 61 -5.14 -6.84 -2.26
N ILE A 62 -5.13 -7.89 -1.44
CA ILE A 62 -5.20 -9.28 -1.90
C ILE A 62 -6.59 -9.81 -1.64
N TYR A 63 -7.29 -10.15 -2.71
CA TYR A 63 -8.58 -10.82 -2.64
C TYR A 63 -8.48 -12.26 -3.14
N TYR A 64 -9.38 -13.11 -2.66
CA TYR A 64 -9.62 -14.42 -3.24
C TYR A 64 -11.10 -14.62 -3.50
N GLN A 65 -11.42 -15.20 -4.64
CA GLN A 65 -12.80 -15.45 -5.06
C GLN A 65 -12.98 -16.95 -5.33
N LEU A 66 -13.64 -17.65 -4.41
CA LEU A 66 -14.04 -19.04 -4.64
C LEU A 66 -15.08 -19.12 -5.76
N LYS A 67 -15.08 -20.23 -6.51
CA LYS A 67 -16.04 -20.44 -7.61
C LYS A 67 -17.48 -20.29 -7.11
N GLY A 68 -18.24 -19.37 -7.72
CA GLY A 68 -19.63 -19.09 -7.37
C GLY A 68 -19.82 -18.24 -6.11
N GLN A 69 -18.76 -17.71 -5.52
CA GLN A 69 -18.82 -16.83 -4.35
C GLN A 69 -18.34 -15.40 -4.67
N SER A 70 -18.66 -14.47 -3.77
CA SER A 70 -18.08 -13.13 -3.78
C SER A 70 -16.61 -13.17 -3.37
N ARG A 71 -15.83 -12.21 -3.87
CA ARG A 71 -14.43 -12.03 -3.44
C ARG A 71 -14.35 -11.67 -1.96
N VAL A 72 -13.38 -12.23 -1.25
CA VAL A 72 -13.05 -11.89 0.15
C VAL A 72 -11.70 -11.18 0.23
N LEU A 73 -11.61 -10.13 1.04
CA LEU A 73 -10.34 -9.44 1.32
C LEU A 73 -9.54 -10.29 2.30
N LEU A 74 -8.35 -10.73 1.89
CA LEU A 74 -7.48 -11.58 2.70
C LEU A 74 -6.35 -10.79 3.35
N TRP A 75 -5.78 -9.84 2.61
CA TRP A 75 -4.67 -9.01 3.08
C TRP A 75 -4.76 -7.62 2.48
N GLN A 76 -4.31 -6.62 3.22
CA GLN A 76 -4.26 -5.25 2.72
C GLN A 76 -3.11 -4.47 3.33
N LYS A 77 -2.38 -3.76 2.47
CA LYS A 77 -1.55 -2.63 2.83
C LYS A 77 -2.25 -1.37 2.36
N ILE A 78 -2.72 -0.61 3.32
CA ILE A 78 -3.15 0.77 3.12
C ILE A 78 -1.89 1.64 3.19
N GLY A 79 -1.90 2.81 2.54
CA GLY A 79 -0.79 3.76 2.53
C GLY A 79 -0.07 3.93 3.88
N GLU A 80 1.16 4.47 3.87
CA GLU A 80 1.93 4.53 5.11
C GLU A 80 1.31 5.49 6.13
N VAL A 81 1.09 4.97 7.35
CA VAL A 81 0.83 5.77 8.54
C VAL A 81 2.12 6.53 8.81
N ALA A 82 2.21 7.80 8.41
CA ALA A 82 3.33 8.65 8.82
C ALA A 82 3.36 8.72 10.36
N ASN A 83 4.23 7.90 10.97
CA ASN A 83 4.34 7.78 12.43
C ASN A 83 4.96 9.02 13.09
N LYS A 84 5.51 9.96 12.30
CA LYS A 84 6.06 11.24 12.74
C LYS A 84 5.91 12.30 11.65
N THR A 85 5.78 13.56 12.06
CA THR A 85 5.74 14.73 11.15
C THR A 85 6.96 15.62 11.38
N TYR A 86 7.14 16.64 10.54
CA TYR A 86 8.14 17.69 10.80
C TYR A 86 7.63 18.71 11.82
N ASP A 87 8.48 19.07 12.78
CA ASP A 87 8.27 20.25 13.62
C ASP A 87 8.45 21.56 12.80
N ASP A 88 8.22 22.72 13.42
CA ASP A 88 8.36 24.03 12.76
C ASP A 88 9.79 24.30 12.28
N ALA A 89 10.78 23.71 12.95
CA ALA A 89 12.19 23.79 12.58
C ALA A 89 12.59 22.81 11.46
N GLY A 90 11.68 21.93 11.02
CA GLY A 90 11.92 20.95 9.97
C GLY A 90 12.61 19.67 10.43
N ASN A 91 12.59 19.34 11.73
CA ASN A 91 13.08 18.06 12.26
C ASN A 91 11.96 17.03 12.40
N MET A 92 12.28 15.74 12.39
CA MET A 92 11.31 14.63 12.52
C MET A 92 10.78 14.41 13.95
N ASN A 93 10.50 15.50 14.66
CA ASN A 93 10.01 15.50 16.05
C ASN A 93 8.58 16.05 16.16
N GLY A 94 7.90 16.26 15.03
CA GLY A 94 6.52 16.73 15.00
C GLY A 94 5.53 15.66 15.47
N PRO A 95 4.30 16.08 15.82
CA PRO A 95 3.27 15.19 16.33
C PRO A 95 2.90 14.09 15.31
N PRO A 96 2.55 12.87 15.75
CA PRO A 96 2.20 11.79 14.85
C PRO A 96 0.90 12.08 14.11
N CYS A 97 0.80 11.61 12.87
CA CYS A 97 -0.44 11.64 12.12
C CYS A 97 -1.50 10.75 12.74
N ILE A 98 -2.76 11.15 12.60
CA ILE A 98 -3.91 10.36 13.03
C ILE A 98 -4.64 9.87 11.80
N PHE A 99 -4.71 8.57 11.65
CA PHE A 99 -5.42 7.92 10.56
C PHE A 99 -6.49 6.96 11.11
N PRO A 100 -7.64 6.83 10.42
CA PRO A 100 -8.09 7.70 9.35
C PRO A 100 -8.45 9.11 9.88
N PHE A 101 -8.35 10.13 9.02
CA PHE A 101 -8.85 11.47 9.33
C PHE A 101 -9.82 11.96 8.26
N THR A 102 -10.73 12.86 8.64
CA THR A 102 -11.69 13.47 7.72
C THR A 102 -11.30 14.92 7.44
N TYR A 103 -11.19 15.29 6.17
CA TYR A 103 -10.99 16.66 5.72
C TYR A 103 -11.90 16.93 4.52
N LYS A 104 -12.62 18.06 4.51
CA LYS A 104 -13.60 18.42 3.47
C LYS A 104 -14.56 17.27 3.05
N ASN A 105 -15.06 16.51 4.04
CA ASN A 105 -15.94 15.34 3.86
C ASN A 105 -15.31 14.13 3.13
N LYS A 106 -13.99 14.12 2.93
CA LYS A 106 -13.24 12.99 2.41
C LYS A 106 -12.44 12.34 3.53
N ILE A 107 -12.43 11.00 3.54
CA ILE A 107 -11.68 10.20 4.53
C ILE A 107 -10.30 9.89 3.96
N TYR A 108 -9.27 10.22 4.71
CA TYR A 108 -7.88 10.01 4.37
C TYR A 108 -7.28 8.93 5.26
N HIS A 109 -6.64 7.96 4.62
CA HIS A 109 -5.88 6.90 5.28
C HIS A 109 -4.36 7.08 5.13
N SER A 110 -3.94 8.11 4.41
CA SER A 110 -2.56 8.53 4.22
C SER A 110 -2.49 10.05 4.18
N CYS A 111 -1.27 10.59 4.16
CA CYS A 111 -1.08 12.02 3.93
C CYS A 111 -1.72 12.46 2.60
N THR A 112 -2.05 13.73 2.46
CA THR A 112 -2.62 14.28 1.23
C THR A 112 -1.87 15.53 0.80
N LEU A 113 -1.98 15.86 -0.49
CA LEU A 113 -1.55 17.13 -1.06
C LEU A 113 -2.73 18.10 -1.25
N GLU A 114 -3.95 17.71 -0.88
CA GLU A 114 -5.13 18.55 -1.01
C GLU A 114 -4.96 19.83 -0.17
N ASP A 115 -5.12 21.00 -0.81
CA ASP A 115 -4.86 22.33 -0.24
C ASP A 115 -3.44 22.51 0.36
N SER A 116 -2.47 21.71 -0.10
CA SER A 116 -1.09 21.82 0.36
C SER A 116 -0.45 23.15 -0.06
N LEU A 117 0.24 23.78 0.88
CA LEU A 117 1.16 24.88 0.59
C LEU A 117 2.52 24.32 0.15
N ASN A 118 2.91 24.60 -1.10
CA ASN A 118 4.19 24.22 -1.72
C ASN A 118 4.38 22.72 -1.98
N ASP A 119 3.32 22.00 -2.36
CA ASP A 119 3.36 20.55 -2.68
C ASP A 119 3.91 19.67 -1.54
N LYS A 120 3.80 20.13 -0.29
CA LYS A 120 4.22 19.38 0.89
C LYS A 120 3.08 18.55 1.47
N PRO A 121 3.24 17.24 1.61
CA PRO A 121 2.16 16.41 2.12
C PRO A 121 1.90 16.65 3.59
N TRP A 122 0.64 16.49 3.98
CA TRP A 122 0.20 16.75 5.34
C TRP A 122 -0.86 15.75 5.81
N CYS A 123 -1.03 15.70 7.13
CA CYS A 123 -2.04 14.89 7.82
C CYS A 123 -2.60 15.65 9.02
N ILE A 124 -3.73 15.20 9.58
CA ILE A 124 -4.24 15.73 10.85
C ILE A 124 -3.47 15.13 12.02
N THR A 125 -3.08 15.98 12.98
CA THR A 125 -2.47 15.59 14.26
C THR A 125 -3.35 16.10 15.41
N ARG A 126 -3.58 15.36 16.51
CA ARG A 126 -4.43 15.83 17.62
C ARG A 126 -3.56 16.47 18.68
N PHE A 127 -3.50 17.81 18.74
CA PHE A 127 -3.23 18.55 19.98
C PHE A 127 -3.82 19.98 20.09
N ASP A 128 -4.61 20.52 19.13
CA ASP A 128 -5.20 21.87 19.32
C ASP A 128 -6.62 22.04 18.70
N PRO A 129 -7.56 22.74 19.38
CA PRO A 129 -8.90 23.10 18.88
C PRO A 129 -8.96 23.92 17.57
N GLN A 130 -7.84 24.30 16.95
CA GLN A 130 -7.81 25.01 15.66
C GLN A 130 -7.37 24.19 14.42
N LEU A 131 -7.28 22.85 14.53
CA LEU A 131 -6.97 21.96 13.40
C LEU A 131 -5.50 22.09 12.94
N GLU A 132 -4.57 21.63 13.78
CA GLU A 132 -3.15 21.58 13.43
C GLU A 132 -2.82 20.39 12.51
N SER A 133 -2.49 20.70 11.25
CA SER A 133 -1.95 19.77 10.27
C SER A 133 -0.43 19.60 10.47
N GLY A 134 0.06 18.37 10.48
CA GLY A 134 1.49 18.08 10.49
C GLY A 134 2.02 17.79 9.10
N ARG A 135 3.24 18.25 8.79
CA ARG A 135 3.91 17.94 7.51
C ARG A 135 4.41 16.50 7.53
N CYS A 136 3.91 15.68 6.63
CA CYS A 136 4.32 14.30 6.52
C CYS A 136 5.74 14.16 6.00
N PHE A 137 6.46 13.20 6.57
CA PHE A 137 7.64 12.65 5.93
C PHE A 137 7.18 11.87 4.68
N THR A 138 7.97 11.89 3.59
CA THR A 138 7.79 10.95 2.48
C THR A 138 8.17 9.56 3.00
N SER A 139 7.23 8.92 3.68
CA SER A 139 7.45 7.67 4.39
C SER A 139 7.06 6.54 3.48
N GLY A 140 8.08 5.94 2.91
CA GLY A 140 8.04 4.67 2.23
C GLY A 140 9.37 3.99 2.51
N SER A 141 9.34 2.70 2.82
CA SER A 141 10.56 1.91 2.73
C SER A 141 10.97 1.83 1.26
N ARG A 142 12.16 2.32 0.92
CA ARG A 142 12.79 2.02 -0.38
C ARG A 142 13.16 0.53 -0.52
N ALA A 143 13.03 -0.23 0.56
CA ALA A 143 13.25 -1.67 0.55
C ALA A 143 11.95 -2.41 0.22
N TRP A 144 12.11 -3.50 -0.50
CA TRP A 144 11.07 -4.51 -0.66
C TRP A 144 10.67 -5.08 0.71
N LEU A 145 9.37 -5.15 0.95
CA LEU A 145 8.76 -5.74 2.13
C LEU A 145 8.09 -7.06 1.76
N GLN A 146 8.11 -8.03 2.67
CA GLN A 146 7.46 -9.32 2.45
C GLN A 146 6.02 -9.31 2.97
N GLY A 147 5.09 -9.80 2.15
CA GLY A 147 3.71 -10.08 2.52
C GLY A 147 3.42 -11.57 2.45
N SER A 148 2.56 -12.04 3.35
CA SER A 148 2.08 -13.43 3.33
C SER A 148 0.64 -13.51 3.81
N VAL A 149 -0.18 -14.36 3.18
CA VAL A 149 -1.57 -14.56 3.59
C VAL A 149 -2.08 -15.97 3.26
N GLU A 150 -2.84 -16.56 4.18
CA GLU A 150 -3.44 -17.88 3.98
C GLU A 150 -4.59 -17.79 2.95
N LEU A 151 -4.60 -18.69 1.97
CA LEU A 151 -5.69 -18.80 1.02
C LEU A 151 -6.78 -19.75 1.54
N PRO A 152 -8.07 -19.44 1.36
CA PRO A 152 -9.13 -20.33 1.76
C PRO A 152 -9.07 -21.65 0.98
N PRO A 153 -9.52 -22.78 1.57
CA PRO A 153 -9.60 -24.05 0.86
C PRO A 153 -10.60 -23.95 -0.31
N GLY A 154 -10.26 -24.55 -1.44
CA GLY A 154 -11.09 -24.55 -2.65
C GLY A 154 -10.46 -23.80 -3.82
N ALA A 155 -10.86 -24.23 -5.03
CA ALA A 155 -10.43 -23.59 -6.27
C ALA A 155 -11.12 -22.24 -6.47
N GLY A 156 -10.37 -21.26 -6.95
CA GLY A 156 -10.86 -19.89 -7.13
C GLY A 156 -9.86 -19.00 -7.84
N ASP A 157 -10.17 -17.71 -7.88
CA ASP A 157 -9.33 -16.70 -8.49
C ASP A 157 -8.60 -15.89 -7.42
N LEU A 158 -7.30 -15.69 -7.61
CA LEU A 158 -6.49 -14.78 -6.80
C LEU A 158 -6.48 -13.42 -7.50
N VAL A 159 -6.77 -12.35 -6.76
CA VAL A 159 -6.77 -10.98 -7.28
C VAL A 159 -5.85 -10.13 -6.42
N ILE A 160 -4.82 -9.57 -7.06
CA ILE A 160 -3.95 -8.54 -6.47
C ILE A 160 -4.40 -7.21 -7.07
N GLU A 161 -4.96 -6.34 -6.24
CA GLU A 161 -5.55 -5.07 -6.66
C GLU A 161 -4.76 -3.91 -6.05
N ALA A 162 -4.26 -3.03 -6.92
CA ALA A 162 -3.75 -1.72 -6.55
C ALA A 162 -4.88 -0.69 -6.75
N THR A 163 -5.17 0.11 -5.74
CA THR A 163 -6.07 1.27 -5.84
C THR A 163 -5.24 2.53 -5.69
N LEU A 164 -5.28 3.41 -6.68
CA LEU A 164 -4.53 4.66 -6.69
C LEU A 164 -5.11 5.66 -5.69
N SER A 165 -4.22 6.45 -5.10
CA SER A 165 -4.57 7.57 -4.23
C SER A 165 -4.74 8.87 -5.05
N ASP A 166 -5.00 9.98 -4.36
CA ASP A 166 -5.12 11.31 -4.96
C ASP A 166 -3.80 11.97 -5.37
N SER A 167 -2.65 11.32 -5.13
CA SER A 167 -1.35 11.91 -5.45
C SER A 167 -0.48 11.07 -6.39
N ARG A 168 0.26 11.82 -7.19
CA ARG A 168 1.21 11.40 -8.23
C ARG A 168 2.61 11.07 -7.70
N PHE A 169 2.78 11.10 -6.38
CA PHE A 169 4.05 10.82 -5.71
C PHE A 169 3.87 9.56 -4.85
N GLY A 170 4.10 8.39 -5.44
CA GLY A 170 3.82 7.11 -4.80
C GLY A 170 3.84 5.96 -5.79
N ASP A 171 4.57 4.90 -5.49
CA ASP A 171 4.58 3.69 -6.32
C ASP A 171 4.21 2.48 -5.48
N LEU A 172 3.43 1.61 -6.12
CA LEU A 172 3.25 0.24 -5.70
C LEU A 172 3.86 -0.66 -6.75
N ALA A 173 4.74 -1.54 -6.30
CA ALA A 173 5.25 -2.64 -7.09
C ALA A 173 5.12 -3.94 -6.32
N VAL A 174 4.94 -5.03 -7.06
CA VAL A 174 4.82 -6.39 -6.54
C VAL A 174 5.75 -7.29 -7.34
N ASP A 175 6.40 -8.21 -6.64
CA ASP A 175 7.35 -9.16 -7.20
C ASP A 175 7.28 -10.51 -6.45
N ASP A 176 7.88 -11.55 -7.03
CA ASP A 176 8.09 -12.86 -6.42
C ASP A 176 6.83 -13.46 -5.76
N ILE A 177 5.71 -13.44 -6.49
CA ILE A 177 4.42 -14.01 -6.05
C ILE A 177 4.50 -15.54 -6.13
N VAL A 178 4.38 -16.20 -4.98
CA VAL A 178 4.46 -17.66 -4.86
C VAL A 178 3.32 -18.19 -4.00
N ILE A 179 2.69 -19.29 -4.44
CA ILE A 179 1.73 -20.06 -3.64
C ILE A 179 2.38 -21.37 -3.24
N THR A 180 2.44 -21.65 -1.94
CA THR A 180 2.94 -22.91 -1.38
C THR A 180 1.86 -23.66 -0.63
N GLU A 181 2.02 -24.98 -0.52
CA GLU A 181 1.18 -25.80 0.36
C GLU A 181 1.58 -25.59 1.82
N GLY A 182 0.59 -25.57 2.72
CA GLY A 182 0.78 -25.36 4.16
C GLY A 182 0.28 -24.01 4.66
N LYS A 183 0.45 -23.80 5.97
CA LYS A 183 0.15 -22.51 6.63
C LYS A 183 1.22 -21.49 6.31
N CYS A 184 0.86 -20.22 6.33
CA CYS A 184 1.89 -19.18 6.21
C CYS A 184 2.85 -19.20 7.40
N PRO A 185 4.14 -18.88 7.19
CA PRO A 185 5.06 -18.62 8.29
C PRO A 185 4.44 -17.58 9.23
N ARG A 186 4.55 -17.79 10.54
CA ARG A 186 4.23 -16.72 11.49
C ARG A 186 5.33 -15.68 11.36
N ASN A 187 5.01 -14.49 10.86
CA ASN A 187 5.88 -13.33 10.93
C ASN A 187 6.02 -12.95 12.41
N TYR A 188 7.00 -13.54 13.10
CA TYR A 188 7.59 -12.92 14.26
C TYR A 188 8.48 -11.80 13.71
N ASP A 189 8.27 -10.57 14.19
CA ASP A 189 8.98 -9.33 13.84
C ASP A 189 8.37 -8.51 12.70
N LEU A 190 7.62 -7.47 13.10
CA LEU A 190 7.98 -6.06 12.88
C LEU A 190 7.54 -5.24 14.10
#